data_AF-A0A9E0YVA0-F1
#
_entry.id   AF-A0A9E0YVA0-F1
#
_cell.length_a   1.000
_cell.length_b   1.000
_cell.length_c   1.000
_cell.angle_alpha   90.00
_cell.angle_beta   90.00
_cell.angle_gamma   90.00
#
_symmetry.space_group_name_H-M   'P 1'
#
loop_
_entity.id
_entity.type
_entity.pdbx_description
1 polymer ?
#
loop_
_entity_poly.entity_id
_entity_poly.type
_entity_poly.pdbx_seq_one_letter_code
_entity_poly.pdbx_strand_id
1 'polypeptide(L)'
;MQKLFAFVFFATLASVGGPAFAGDANNATANPDRDLAEARELDRQLQQALPRTARWLLEHKDPRKRAAGLLYSVSQNGMLEAQAAMVERTTTDEHLRQYDSIRQSALDALDRAKTRNDELPALKPAELLDRFEKAVRTTTDGAALAWLATACATADIEMFCIDAGLDDAIVRHDGANLFSRGALLNDPTSDQIEALILDANETKTYWAAFLTTWFDALGAVDAGALLDNHERLLNAYSMAMAYAIPAYQYLDQACGAAVTPGSELELACDRVLDDMAEHGDTALTQLMPSSVRARRASARGLDRRAAEFEAEKQRLHARASCAASEIEALLEASSGSTIRRYLALLVEHGESEGMVRFVEARGIDCSAPADLAAPN
;
A
#
# COMPACT_ATOMS: atom_id res chain seq x y z
N MET A 1 -2.95 -22.06 -21.95
CA MET A 1 -3.44 -20.80 -22.56
C MET A 1 -4.63 -20.20 -21.81
N GLN A 2 -4.72 -20.42 -20.50
CA GLN A 2 -5.62 -19.74 -19.56
C GLN A 2 -5.00 -19.98 -18.18
N LYS A 3 -4.85 -18.92 -17.37
CA LYS A 3 -4.49 -18.93 -15.94
C LYS A 3 -3.02 -19.22 -15.60
N LEU A 4 -2.27 -18.16 -15.26
CA LEU A 4 -1.29 -18.25 -14.15
C LEU A 4 -0.89 -16.90 -13.53
N PHE A 5 -1.27 -15.75 -14.09
CA PHE A 5 -0.91 -14.44 -13.51
C PHE A 5 -1.98 -13.78 -12.61
N ALA A 6 -3.21 -14.29 -12.58
CA ALA A 6 -4.33 -13.66 -11.87
C ALA A 6 -4.50 -14.04 -10.37
N PHE A 7 -3.60 -14.84 -9.76
CA PHE A 7 -3.89 -15.46 -8.45
C PHE A 7 -3.09 -14.96 -7.24
N VAL A 8 -2.16 -14.01 -7.40
CA VAL A 8 -1.40 -13.44 -6.26
C VAL A 8 -2.03 -12.15 -5.74
N PHE A 9 -2.92 -11.50 -6.52
CA PHE A 9 -3.41 -10.15 -6.23
C PHE A 9 -4.55 -10.04 -5.21
N PHE A 10 -5.25 -11.15 -4.88
CA PHE A 10 -6.34 -11.16 -3.89
C PHE A 10 -6.20 -12.23 -2.78
N ALA A 11 -5.26 -13.18 -2.92
CA ALA A 11 -5.15 -14.32 -2.00
C ALA A 11 -4.55 -13.96 -0.62
N THR A 12 -3.91 -12.79 -0.48
CA THR A 12 -3.28 -12.35 0.78
C THR A 12 -4.26 -11.76 1.81
N LEU A 13 -5.52 -11.50 1.46
CA LEU A 13 -6.55 -11.04 2.41
C LEU A 13 -7.57 -12.11 2.82
N ALA A 14 -7.52 -13.33 2.26
CA ALA A 14 -8.55 -14.35 2.47
C ALA A 14 -8.07 -15.71 3.04
N SER A 15 -6.84 -15.85 3.55
CA SER A 15 -6.38 -17.17 4.05
C SER A 15 -5.66 -17.15 5.40
N VAL A 16 -6.45 -16.87 6.45
CA VAL A 16 -6.26 -17.55 7.73
C VAL A 16 -7.01 -18.89 7.62
N GLY A 17 -6.32 -19.95 7.16
CA GLY A 17 -6.80 -21.34 7.31
C GLY A 17 -6.64 -22.28 6.11
N GLY A 18 -5.62 -23.16 6.15
CA GLY A 18 -5.71 -24.54 5.63
C GLY A 18 -5.08 -24.84 4.24
N PRO A 19 -4.42 -26.02 4.05
CA PRO A 19 -3.62 -26.33 2.87
C PRO A 19 -4.36 -27.23 1.86
N ALA A 20 -4.21 -26.96 0.56
CA ALA A 20 -4.36 -27.97 -0.50
C ALA A 20 -3.63 -27.51 -1.77
N PHE A 21 -3.16 -28.49 -2.55
CA PHE A 21 -2.45 -28.41 -3.83
C PHE A 21 -0.90 -28.53 -3.77
N ALA A 22 -0.44 -29.72 -3.37
CA ALA A 22 0.79 -30.30 -3.92
C ALA A 22 0.38 -31.33 -4.99
N GLY A 23 0.70 -31.04 -6.25
CA GLY A 23 0.62 -31.97 -7.36
C GLY A 23 1.96 -32.01 -8.08
N ASP A 24 2.61 -33.16 -8.05
CA ASP A 24 3.92 -33.45 -8.64
C ASP A 24 4.05 -32.99 -10.10
N ALA A 25 5.09 -32.23 -10.41
CA ALA A 25 5.57 -32.03 -11.77
C ALA A 25 7.08 -32.32 -11.83
N ASN A 26 7.40 -33.48 -12.41
CA ASN A 26 8.76 -33.93 -12.67
C ASN A 26 9.50 -32.98 -13.62
N ASN A 27 10.69 -32.54 -13.20
CA ASN A 27 11.65 -31.81 -14.01
C ASN A 27 12.35 -32.74 -15.02
N ALA A 28 12.03 -32.61 -16.31
CA ALA A 28 12.99 -32.83 -17.39
C ALA A 28 12.46 -32.30 -18.73
N THR A 29 13.24 -31.41 -19.36
CA THR A 29 13.11 -30.94 -20.76
C THR A 29 11.87 -30.09 -21.10
N ALA A 30 11.76 -28.89 -20.52
CA ALA A 30 10.98 -27.81 -21.10
C ALA A 30 11.93 -26.75 -21.65
N ASN A 31 11.86 -26.49 -22.96
CA ASN A 31 12.44 -25.29 -23.58
C ASN A 31 11.89 -24.09 -22.78
N PRO A 32 12.71 -23.10 -22.35
CA PRO A 32 12.20 -21.99 -21.56
C PRO A 32 11.04 -21.35 -22.33
N ASP A 33 9.86 -21.36 -21.71
CA ASP A 33 8.64 -20.86 -22.30
C ASP A 33 8.89 -19.45 -22.82
N ARG A 34 8.61 -19.19 -24.10
CA ARG A 34 8.98 -17.93 -24.76
C ARG A 34 8.41 -16.73 -23.99
N ASP A 35 7.22 -16.91 -23.44
CA ASP A 35 6.50 -15.94 -22.61
C ASP A 35 7.24 -15.64 -21.29
N LEU A 36 7.91 -16.64 -20.70
CA LEU A 36 8.73 -16.44 -19.49
C LEU A 36 10.04 -15.70 -19.79
N ALA A 37 10.63 -15.93 -20.97
CA ALA A 37 11.84 -15.20 -21.37
C ALA A 37 11.53 -13.73 -21.68
N GLU A 38 10.42 -13.47 -22.37
CA GLU A 38 9.94 -12.11 -22.66
C GLU A 38 9.55 -11.38 -21.35
N ALA A 39 8.86 -12.04 -20.41
CA ALA A 39 8.54 -11.47 -19.10
C ALA A 39 9.78 -11.17 -18.25
N ARG A 40 10.80 -12.05 -18.24
CA ARG A 40 12.07 -11.82 -17.53
C ARG A 40 12.86 -10.66 -18.12
N GLU A 41 12.85 -10.52 -19.45
CA GLU A 41 13.52 -9.42 -20.12
C GLU A 41 12.82 -8.09 -19.82
N LEU A 42 11.48 -8.06 -19.82
CA LEU A 42 10.71 -6.89 -19.40
C LEU A 42 11.00 -6.51 -17.94
N ASP A 43 10.99 -7.48 -17.02
CA ASP A 43 11.35 -7.25 -15.62
C ASP A 43 12.78 -6.68 -15.50
N ARG A 44 13.75 -7.26 -16.21
CA ARG A 44 15.13 -6.76 -16.23
C ARG A 44 15.20 -5.32 -16.73
N GLN A 45 14.49 -4.99 -17.80
CA GLN A 45 14.44 -3.63 -18.35
C GLN A 45 13.79 -2.64 -17.38
N LEU A 46 12.71 -3.06 -16.71
CA LEU A 46 12.06 -2.29 -15.66
C LEU A 46 12.99 -2.03 -14.48
N GLN A 47 13.68 -3.05 -13.97
CA GLN A 47 14.65 -2.90 -12.88
C GLN A 47 15.76 -1.89 -13.24
N GLN A 48 16.17 -1.82 -14.52
CA GLN A 48 17.12 -0.82 -15.00
C GLN A 48 16.52 0.59 -15.18
N ALA A 49 15.20 0.68 -15.34
CA ALA A 49 14.49 1.93 -15.52
C ALA A 49 14.12 2.60 -14.18
N LEU A 50 13.77 1.81 -13.16
CA LEU A 50 13.34 2.31 -11.85
C LEU A 50 14.35 3.27 -11.18
N PRO A 51 15.67 3.00 -11.13
CA PRO A 51 16.68 3.94 -10.66
C PRO A 51 16.66 5.30 -11.38
N ARG A 52 16.44 5.29 -12.69
CA ARG A 52 16.37 6.50 -13.50
C ARG A 52 15.09 7.28 -13.21
N THR A 53 13.97 6.58 -13.07
CA THR A 53 12.68 7.14 -12.64
C THR A 53 12.78 7.77 -11.26
N ALA A 54 13.41 7.09 -10.30
CA ALA A 54 13.64 7.61 -8.95
C ALA A 54 14.52 8.87 -8.96
N ARG A 55 15.61 8.89 -9.76
CA ARG A 55 16.44 10.09 -9.92
C ARG A 55 15.66 11.26 -10.52
N TRP A 56 14.86 11.00 -11.55
CA TRP A 56 13.99 12.01 -12.16
C TRP A 56 12.99 12.59 -11.15
N LEU A 57 12.38 11.73 -10.32
CA LEU A 57 11.51 12.13 -9.22
C LEU A 57 12.22 13.03 -8.20
N LEU A 58 13.43 12.64 -7.76
CA LEU A 58 14.26 13.38 -6.80
C LEU A 58 14.68 14.78 -7.27
N GLU A 59 14.93 14.93 -8.57
CA GLU A 59 15.35 16.20 -9.18
C GLU A 59 14.17 17.09 -9.58
N HIS A 60 12.94 16.59 -9.45
CA HIS A 60 11.75 17.32 -9.89
C HIS A 60 11.48 18.55 -9.01
N LYS A 61 10.89 19.60 -9.63
CA LYS A 61 10.46 20.81 -8.91
C LYS A 61 9.22 20.61 -8.04
N ASP A 62 8.51 19.50 -8.22
CA ASP A 62 7.25 19.20 -7.54
C ASP A 62 7.55 18.46 -6.24
N PRO A 63 7.10 18.97 -5.06
CA PRO A 63 7.38 18.33 -3.78
C PRO A 63 6.86 16.89 -3.69
N ARG A 64 5.70 16.57 -4.29
CA ARG A 64 5.15 15.20 -4.29
C ARG A 64 6.10 14.25 -5.00
N LYS A 65 6.56 14.64 -6.18
CA LYS A 65 7.51 13.84 -6.97
C LYS A 65 8.81 13.62 -6.20
N ARG A 66 9.37 14.66 -5.56
CA ARG A 66 10.58 14.50 -4.73
C ARG A 66 10.38 13.55 -3.57
N ALA A 67 9.27 13.68 -2.84
CA ALA A 67 8.95 12.81 -1.71
C ALA A 67 8.79 11.34 -2.15
N ALA A 68 8.12 11.09 -3.28
CA ALA A 68 8.00 9.75 -3.86
C ALA A 68 9.36 9.15 -4.26
N GLY A 69 10.25 9.98 -4.83
CA GLY A 69 11.63 9.58 -5.15
C GLY A 69 12.46 9.26 -3.90
N LEU A 70 12.32 10.06 -2.83
CA LEU A 70 12.98 9.81 -1.54
C LEU A 70 12.53 8.50 -0.91
N LEU A 71 11.21 8.26 -0.84
CA LEU A 71 10.62 7.04 -0.31
C LEU A 71 11.13 5.79 -1.02
N TYR A 72 11.16 5.81 -2.35
CA TYR A 72 11.74 4.70 -3.11
C TYR A 72 13.24 4.52 -2.87
N SER A 73 13.99 5.62 -2.74
CA SER A 73 15.45 5.53 -2.55
C SER A 73 15.80 4.89 -1.21
N VAL A 74 15.06 5.19 -0.14
CA VAL A 74 15.28 4.58 1.17
C VAL A 74 14.75 3.15 1.25
N SER A 75 13.64 2.85 0.57
CA SER A 75 13.10 1.50 0.57
C SER A 75 13.96 0.49 -0.16
N GLN A 76 14.70 0.89 -1.20
CA GLN A 76 15.66 0.00 -1.86
C GLN A 76 16.86 -0.30 -0.95
N ASN A 77 17.31 0.68 -0.16
CA ASN A 77 18.39 0.49 0.82
C ASN A 77 17.91 -0.34 2.03
N GLY A 78 16.70 -0.08 2.53
CA GLY A 78 16.09 -0.78 3.67
C GLY A 78 15.52 -2.17 3.33
N MET A 79 15.04 -2.41 2.10
CA MET A 79 14.65 -3.74 1.65
C MET A 79 15.82 -4.71 1.67
N LEU A 80 17.05 -4.26 1.38
CA LEU A 80 18.24 -5.11 1.44
C LEU A 80 18.56 -5.55 2.87
N GLU A 81 18.40 -4.65 3.85
CA GLU A 81 18.62 -4.94 5.26
C GLU A 81 17.47 -5.74 5.89
N ALA A 82 16.21 -5.42 5.56
CA ALA A 82 15.04 -6.18 5.99
C ALA A 82 14.99 -7.58 5.37
N GLN A 83 15.39 -7.74 4.09
CA GLN A 83 15.54 -9.05 3.46
C GLN A 83 16.73 -9.83 4.05
N ALA A 84 17.84 -9.18 4.39
CA ALA A 84 18.96 -9.82 5.09
C ALA A 84 18.58 -10.26 6.52
N ALA A 85 17.87 -9.42 7.28
CA ALA A 85 17.39 -9.72 8.62
C ALA A 85 16.25 -10.77 8.62
N MET A 86 15.44 -10.83 7.57
CA MET A 86 14.47 -11.89 7.35
C MET A 86 15.17 -13.21 7.01
N VAL A 87 16.19 -13.22 6.14
CA VAL A 87 17.01 -14.40 5.86
C VAL A 87 17.70 -14.90 7.13
N GLU A 88 18.31 -14.01 7.92
CA GLU A 88 19.00 -14.36 9.15
C GLU A 88 18.04 -15.03 10.16
N ARG A 89 16.88 -14.41 10.41
CA ARG A 89 15.80 -14.98 11.24
C ARG A 89 15.29 -16.33 10.73
N THR A 90 15.12 -16.47 9.41
CA THR A 90 14.61 -17.71 8.78
C THR A 90 15.65 -18.84 8.78
N THR A 91 16.95 -18.52 8.80
CA THR A 91 18.03 -19.52 8.92
C THR A 91 18.27 -20.01 10.35
N THR A 92 17.95 -19.20 11.36
CA THR A 92 18.15 -19.55 12.78
C THR A 92 16.94 -20.19 13.44
N ASP A 93 15.72 -19.97 12.93
CA ASP A 93 14.49 -20.50 13.54
C ASP A 93 14.15 -21.92 13.02
N GLU A 94 14.14 -22.89 13.94
CA GLU A 94 13.95 -24.31 13.63
C GLU A 94 12.50 -24.63 13.19
N HIS A 95 11.52 -23.79 13.56
CA HIS A 95 10.11 -23.97 13.20
C HIS A 95 9.79 -23.60 11.74
N LEU A 96 10.59 -22.75 11.09
CA LEU A 96 10.33 -22.26 9.73
C LEU A 96 10.99 -23.09 8.63
N ARG A 97 11.78 -24.11 8.99
CA ARG A 97 12.44 -25.02 8.02
C ARG A 97 11.47 -25.85 7.17
N GLN A 98 10.19 -25.94 7.52
CA GLN A 98 9.19 -26.70 6.76
C GLN A 98 8.63 -25.96 5.54
N TYR A 99 8.96 -24.68 5.34
CA TYR A 99 8.51 -23.89 4.19
C TYR A 99 9.64 -23.67 3.17
N ASP A 100 10.02 -24.75 2.47
CA ASP A 100 11.08 -24.73 1.46
C ASP A 100 10.83 -23.71 0.32
N SER A 101 9.56 -23.43 -0.04
CA SER A 101 9.26 -22.43 -1.09
C SER A 101 9.49 -20.98 -0.65
N ILE A 102 9.22 -20.67 0.62
CA ILE A 102 9.43 -19.33 1.19
C ILE A 102 10.93 -19.11 1.40
N ARG A 103 11.65 -20.13 1.89
CA ARG A 103 13.10 -20.14 2.00
C ARG A 103 13.77 -19.98 0.64
N GLN A 104 13.35 -20.72 -0.39
CA GLN A 104 13.92 -20.61 -1.73
C GLN A 104 13.61 -19.24 -2.36
N SER A 105 12.39 -18.72 -2.21
CA SER A 105 12.03 -17.38 -2.70
C SER A 105 12.84 -16.27 -2.04
N ALA A 106 13.13 -16.40 -0.73
CA ALA A 106 13.97 -15.48 0.02
C ALA A 106 15.46 -15.58 -0.38
N LEU A 107 15.96 -16.80 -0.62
CA LEU A 107 17.33 -17.02 -1.12
C LEU A 107 17.50 -16.51 -2.56
N ASP A 108 16.50 -16.69 -3.42
CA ASP A 108 16.51 -16.16 -4.78
C ASP A 108 16.41 -14.62 -4.78
N ALA A 109 15.66 -14.03 -3.85
CA ALA A 109 15.63 -12.58 -3.65
C ALA A 109 16.97 -12.03 -3.15
N LEU A 110 17.64 -12.73 -2.23
CA LEU A 110 18.97 -12.41 -1.73
C LEU A 110 20.04 -12.57 -2.81
N ASP A 111 19.94 -13.60 -3.66
CA ASP A 111 20.85 -13.82 -4.79
C ASP A 111 20.66 -12.74 -5.87
N ARG A 112 19.41 -12.36 -6.18
CA ARG A 112 19.10 -11.19 -7.04
C ARG A 112 19.61 -9.88 -6.44
N ALA A 113 19.59 -9.72 -5.12
CA ALA A 113 20.17 -8.56 -4.43
C ALA A 113 21.71 -8.55 -4.49
N LYS A 114 22.37 -9.70 -4.33
CA LYS A 114 23.84 -9.82 -4.39
C LYS A 114 24.42 -9.73 -5.81
N THR A 115 23.65 -10.15 -6.81
CA THR A 115 24.04 -10.12 -8.23
C THR A 115 23.66 -8.82 -8.93
N ARG A 116 22.79 -8.01 -8.31
CA ARG A 116 22.52 -6.64 -8.74
C ARG A 116 23.74 -5.78 -8.45
N ASN A 117 24.51 -5.53 -9.50
CA ASN A 117 25.47 -4.43 -9.57
C ASN A 117 24.68 -3.11 -9.62
N ASP A 118 23.94 -2.81 -8.55
CA ASP A 118 23.13 -1.60 -8.44
C ASP A 118 24.08 -0.42 -8.21
N GLU A 119 24.63 0.10 -9.31
CA GLU A 119 25.09 1.48 -9.41
C GLU A 119 23.89 2.45 -9.39
N LEU A 120 22.95 2.25 -8.46
CA LEU A 120 22.35 3.42 -7.83
C LEU A 120 23.53 4.10 -7.12
N PRO A 121 23.88 5.36 -7.42
CA PRO A 121 24.74 6.08 -6.51
C PRO A 121 23.96 6.16 -5.22
N ALA A 122 24.24 5.25 -4.28
CA ALA A 122 23.71 5.30 -2.93
C ALA A 122 24.01 6.72 -2.48
N LEU A 123 22.95 7.52 -2.29
CA LEU A 123 23.12 8.87 -1.78
C LEU A 123 23.96 8.73 -0.52
N LYS A 124 25.07 9.48 -0.43
CA LYS A 124 25.88 9.43 0.78
C LYS A 124 24.95 9.77 1.95
N PRO A 125 25.07 9.12 3.12
CA PRO A 125 24.15 9.34 4.24
C PRO A 125 23.91 10.83 4.55
N ALA A 126 24.96 11.65 4.51
CA ALA A 126 24.85 13.10 4.69
C ALA A 126 24.05 13.82 3.59
N GLU A 127 24.15 13.40 2.33
CA GLU A 127 23.35 13.96 1.22
C GLU A 127 21.89 13.53 1.34
N LEU A 128 21.63 12.30 1.77
CA LEU A 128 20.27 11.81 2.01
C LEU A 128 19.60 12.61 3.13
N LEU A 129 20.27 12.81 4.27
CA LEU A 129 19.76 13.59 5.40
C LEU A 129 19.52 15.06 5.02
N ASP A 130 20.42 15.71 4.28
CA ASP A 130 20.22 17.08 3.76
C ASP A 130 18.97 17.18 2.87
N ARG A 131 18.77 16.18 2.00
CA ARG A 131 17.57 16.11 1.14
C ARG A 131 16.29 15.92 1.94
N PHE A 132 16.31 15.09 2.99
CA PHE A 132 15.18 14.92 3.91
C PHE A 132 14.86 16.22 4.63
N GLU A 133 15.84 16.84 5.28
CA GLU A 133 15.65 18.09 6.01
C GLU A 133 15.10 19.19 5.09
N LYS A 134 15.69 19.34 3.90
CA LYS A 134 15.20 20.31 2.91
C LYS A 134 13.77 19.99 2.46
N ALA A 135 13.45 18.73 2.20
CA ALA A 135 12.11 18.34 1.77
C ALA A 135 11.07 18.64 2.88
N VAL A 136 11.36 18.25 4.12
CA VAL A 136 10.53 18.51 5.30
C VAL A 136 10.29 20.01 5.49
N ARG A 137 11.35 20.84 5.44
CA ARG A 137 11.25 22.29 5.69
C ARG A 137 10.55 23.07 4.57
N THR A 138 10.45 22.53 3.36
CA THR A 138 9.99 23.28 2.18
C THR A 138 8.66 22.82 1.62
N THR A 139 8.13 21.68 2.08
CA THR A 139 6.84 21.18 1.63
C THR A 139 5.71 21.60 2.56
N THR A 140 4.57 21.94 1.96
CA THR A 140 3.29 22.16 2.66
C THR A 140 2.20 21.27 2.09
N ASP A 141 2.58 20.29 1.26
CA ASP A 141 1.65 19.39 0.61
C ASP A 141 1.47 18.13 1.47
N GLY A 142 0.23 17.83 1.86
CA GLY A 142 -0.10 16.71 2.76
C GLY A 142 0.38 15.35 2.24
N ALA A 143 0.20 15.08 0.94
CA ALA A 143 0.67 13.82 0.34
C ALA A 143 2.20 13.71 0.40
N ALA A 144 2.92 14.79 0.07
CA ALA A 144 4.37 14.81 0.20
C ALA A 144 4.84 14.62 1.66
N LEU A 145 4.15 15.22 2.63
CA LEU A 145 4.44 15.06 4.05
C LEU A 145 4.23 13.61 4.51
N ALA A 146 3.12 12.99 4.12
CA ALA A 146 2.83 11.59 4.42
C ALA A 146 3.93 10.65 3.89
N TRP A 147 4.34 10.84 2.63
CA TRP A 147 5.37 10.00 2.03
C TRP A 147 6.76 10.24 2.62
N LEU A 148 7.06 11.47 3.04
CA LEU A 148 8.27 11.76 3.81
C LEU A 148 8.25 11.04 5.16
N ALA A 149 7.11 10.99 5.85
CA ALA A 149 6.99 10.27 7.11
C ALA A 149 7.24 8.77 6.94
N THR A 150 6.60 8.15 5.95
CA THR A 150 6.86 6.74 5.59
C THR A 150 8.33 6.53 5.20
N ALA A 151 8.95 7.47 4.50
CA ALA A 151 10.34 7.39 4.10
C ALA A 151 11.29 7.48 5.30
N CYS A 152 10.99 8.35 6.28
CA CYS A 152 11.74 8.45 7.52
C CYS A 152 11.65 7.15 8.34
N ALA A 153 10.45 6.57 8.44
CA ALA A 153 10.22 5.28 9.09
C ALA A 153 11.00 4.14 8.40
N THR A 154 10.93 4.10 7.07
CA THR A 154 11.63 3.08 6.27
C THR A 154 13.16 3.18 6.39
N ALA A 155 13.67 4.38 6.68
CA ALA A 155 15.09 4.64 6.88
C ALA A 155 15.53 4.60 8.35
N ASP A 156 14.62 4.35 9.31
CA ASP A 156 14.91 4.37 10.76
C ASP A 156 15.54 5.71 11.22
N ILE A 157 14.98 6.83 10.73
CA ILE A 157 15.41 8.20 11.03
C ILE A 157 14.26 9.12 11.48
N GLU A 158 13.21 8.57 12.06
CA GLU A 158 11.99 9.27 12.48
C GLU A 158 12.32 10.45 13.39
N MET A 159 13.19 10.25 14.38
CA MET A 159 13.61 11.31 15.31
C MET A 159 14.29 12.48 14.60
N PHE A 160 15.14 12.21 13.62
CA PHE A 160 15.76 13.27 12.81
C PHE A 160 14.70 14.06 12.03
N CYS A 161 13.72 13.37 11.44
CA CYS A 161 12.65 14.02 10.70
C CYS A 161 11.69 14.82 11.60
N ILE A 162 11.41 14.33 12.82
CA ILE A 162 10.65 15.05 13.84
C ILE A 162 11.40 16.33 14.24
N ASP A 163 12.70 16.24 14.53
CA ASP A 163 13.54 17.40 14.87
C ASP A 163 13.64 18.42 13.71
N ALA A 164 13.57 17.94 12.46
CA ALA A 164 13.49 18.79 11.27
C ALA A 164 12.12 19.48 11.09
N GLY A 165 11.12 19.14 11.91
CA GLY A 165 9.80 19.75 11.95
C GLY A 165 8.72 19.00 11.14
N LEU A 166 8.91 17.71 10.85
CA LEU A 166 7.96 16.94 10.04
C LEU A 166 6.60 16.75 10.74
N ASP A 167 6.59 16.38 12.03
CA ASP A 167 5.33 16.22 12.78
C ASP A 167 4.55 17.55 12.84
N ASP A 168 5.22 18.65 13.17
CA ASP A 168 4.64 20.00 13.15
C ASP A 168 4.10 20.40 11.77
N ALA A 169 4.76 19.98 10.68
CA ALA A 169 4.29 20.22 9.34
C ALA A 169 3.04 19.39 9.00
N ILE A 170 2.99 18.12 9.42
CA ILE A 170 1.80 17.27 9.28
C ILE A 170 0.61 17.84 10.05
N VAL A 171 0.82 18.30 11.29
CA VAL A 171 -0.23 18.96 12.08
C VAL A 171 -0.75 20.21 11.38
N ARG A 172 0.14 21.05 10.85
CA ARG A 172 -0.25 22.34 10.22
C ARG A 172 -0.84 22.22 8.82
N HIS A 173 -0.39 21.25 8.03
CA HIS A 173 -0.66 21.21 6.58
C HIS A 173 -1.37 19.94 6.12
N ASP A 174 -1.45 18.91 6.96
CA ASP A 174 -2.10 17.64 6.69
C ASP A 174 -3.16 17.32 7.76
N GLY A 175 -3.67 18.33 8.47
CA GLY A 175 -4.76 18.18 9.44
C GLY A 175 -4.46 17.21 10.58
N ALA A 176 -3.20 17.10 11.00
CA ALA A 176 -2.75 16.10 11.97
C ALA A 176 -3.11 14.66 11.54
N ASN A 177 -2.95 14.35 10.25
CA ASN A 177 -3.27 13.06 9.67
C ASN A 177 -2.73 11.88 10.49
N LEU A 178 -3.64 10.98 10.87
CA LEU A 178 -3.36 9.83 11.71
C LEU A 178 -2.25 8.95 11.14
N PHE A 179 -2.32 8.63 9.85
CA PHE A 179 -1.42 7.67 9.22
C PHE A 179 -0.03 8.30 8.98
N SER A 180 0.02 9.56 8.59
CA SER A 180 1.27 10.32 8.43
C SER A 180 2.03 10.41 9.76
N ARG A 181 1.36 10.81 10.85
CA ARG A 181 1.99 10.90 12.18
C ARG A 181 2.30 9.53 12.77
N GLY A 182 1.42 8.55 12.55
CA GLY A 182 1.62 7.17 12.98
C GLY A 182 2.88 6.53 12.38
N ALA A 183 3.24 6.88 11.14
CA ALA A 183 4.49 6.41 10.54
C ALA A 183 5.74 6.92 11.28
N LEU A 184 5.66 8.01 12.03
CA LEU A 184 6.79 8.55 12.81
C LEU A 184 6.93 7.91 14.20
N LEU A 185 6.05 6.98 14.56
CA LEU A 185 6.09 6.29 15.84
C LEU A 185 6.85 4.97 15.71
N ASN A 186 8.08 4.94 16.20
CA ASN A 186 8.86 3.71 16.36
C ASN A 186 8.52 3.06 17.71
N ASP A 187 7.95 1.84 17.67
CA ASP A 187 7.49 1.08 18.84
C ASP A 187 6.68 1.90 19.89
N PRO A 188 5.55 2.52 19.51
CA PRO A 188 4.83 3.41 20.40
C PRO A 188 4.20 2.69 21.59
N THR A 189 4.22 3.38 22.73
CA THR A 189 3.41 3.03 23.91
C THR A 189 1.91 3.24 23.65
N SER A 190 1.06 2.60 24.45
CA SER A 190 -0.39 2.80 24.38
C SER A 190 -0.79 4.27 24.54
N ASP A 191 -0.13 5.00 25.44
CA ASP A 191 -0.40 6.43 25.69
C ASP A 191 -0.07 7.29 24.45
N GLN A 192 1.00 6.97 23.72
CA GLN A 192 1.35 7.66 22.47
C GLN A 192 0.33 7.38 21.36
N ILE A 193 -0.17 6.15 21.27
CA ILE A 193 -1.21 5.79 20.31
C ILE A 193 -2.53 6.50 20.65
N GLU A 194 -2.91 6.55 21.92
CA GLU A 194 -4.09 7.26 22.38
C GLU A 194 -4.01 8.75 22.06
N ALA A 195 -2.90 9.41 22.42
CA ALA A 195 -2.67 10.82 22.10
C ALA A 195 -2.76 11.09 20.59
N LEU A 196 -2.17 10.20 19.78
CA LEU A 196 -2.23 10.29 18.33
C LEU A 196 -3.69 10.24 17.80
N ILE A 197 -4.53 9.34 18.32
CA ILE A 197 -5.94 9.21 17.91
C ILE A 197 -6.78 10.40 18.37
N LEU A 198 -6.53 10.91 19.58
CA LEU A 198 -7.19 12.10 20.11
C LEU A 198 -6.91 13.32 19.22
N ASP A 199 -5.65 13.51 18.81
CA ASP A 199 -5.22 14.66 18.01
C ASP A 199 -5.63 14.58 16.53
N ALA A 200 -5.82 13.38 15.98
CA ALA A 200 -5.99 13.18 14.54
C ALA A 200 -7.29 13.79 13.99
N ASN A 201 -7.22 14.59 12.93
CA ASN A 201 -8.44 15.11 12.26
C ASN A 201 -8.63 14.60 10.83
N GLU A 202 -7.67 13.83 10.31
CA GLU A 202 -7.63 13.36 8.93
C GLU A 202 -7.11 11.91 8.90
N THR A 203 -7.62 11.09 7.98
CA THR A 203 -7.22 9.68 7.81
C THR A 203 -6.82 9.35 6.36
N LYS A 204 -6.29 10.32 5.63
CA LYS A 204 -5.86 10.14 4.23
C LYS A 204 -4.60 9.28 4.14
N THR A 205 -4.59 8.31 3.23
CA THR A 205 -3.39 7.49 2.92
C THR A 205 -2.60 8.05 1.75
N TYR A 206 -3.23 8.90 0.94
CA TYR A 206 -2.67 9.46 -0.29
C TYR A 206 -2.25 8.39 -1.32
N TRP A 207 -2.81 7.18 -1.23
CA TRP A 207 -2.47 6.05 -2.09
C TRP A 207 -2.69 6.37 -3.58
N ALA A 208 -3.86 6.88 -3.96
CA ALA A 208 -4.18 7.21 -5.36
C ALA A 208 -3.29 8.34 -5.91
N ALA A 209 -2.91 9.30 -5.06
CA ALA A 209 -1.98 10.36 -5.44
C ALA A 209 -0.56 9.81 -5.68
N PHE A 210 -0.12 8.83 -4.89
CA PHE A 210 1.17 8.18 -5.06
C PHE A 210 1.20 7.33 -6.33
N LEU A 211 0.14 6.55 -6.55
CA LEU A 211 -0.10 5.79 -7.79
C LEU A 211 0.01 6.70 -9.02
N THR A 212 -0.70 7.82 -9.02
CA THR A 212 -0.69 8.79 -10.13
C THR A 212 0.72 9.38 -10.34
N THR A 213 1.42 9.69 -9.25
CA THR A 213 2.79 10.24 -9.30
C THR A 213 3.75 9.26 -9.98
N TRP A 214 3.67 7.98 -9.63
CA TRP A 214 4.51 6.94 -10.24
C TRP A 214 4.12 6.62 -11.68
N PHE A 215 2.83 6.58 -11.99
CA PHE A 215 2.35 6.41 -13.35
C PHE A 215 2.93 7.48 -14.28
N ASP A 216 2.89 8.75 -13.84
CA ASP A 216 3.47 9.87 -14.59
C ASP A 216 4.98 9.78 -14.71
N ALA A 217 5.68 9.41 -13.63
CA ALA A 217 7.13 9.29 -13.63
C ALA A 217 7.62 8.17 -14.57
N LEU A 218 6.95 7.02 -14.55
CA LEU A 218 7.23 5.91 -15.48
C LEU A 218 6.95 6.29 -16.93
N GLY A 219 6.01 7.20 -17.19
CA GLY A 219 5.76 7.73 -18.53
C GLY A 219 6.74 8.83 -18.98
N ALA A 220 7.42 9.50 -18.05
CA ALA A 220 8.29 10.64 -18.33
C ALA A 220 9.75 10.26 -18.63
N VAL A 221 10.20 9.13 -18.11
CA VAL A 221 11.54 8.56 -18.37
C VAL A 221 11.45 7.54 -19.51
N ASP A 222 12.58 7.17 -20.14
CA ASP A 222 12.66 6.15 -21.20
C ASP A 222 11.93 4.82 -20.88
N ALA A 223 11.57 4.58 -19.61
CA ALA A 223 10.61 3.56 -19.19
C ALA A 223 9.29 3.59 -19.97
N GLY A 224 8.82 4.77 -20.40
CA GLY A 224 7.60 4.94 -21.18
C GLY A 224 7.67 4.40 -22.61
N ALA A 225 8.88 4.13 -23.13
CA ALA A 225 9.08 3.41 -24.38
C ALA A 225 9.14 1.89 -24.18
N LEU A 226 9.39 1.43 -22.95
CA LEU A 226 9.49 0.02 -22.57
C LEU A 226 8.15 -0.55 -22.12
N LEU A 227 7.32 0.29 -21.49
CA LEU A 227 6.06 -0.11 -20.90
C LEU A 227 4.87 0.51 -21.63
N ASP A 228 3.88 -0.31 -21.97
CA ASP A 228 2.60 0.21 -22.40
C ASP A 228 1.87 0.94 -21.24
N ASN A 229 0.68 1.48 -21.51
CA ASN A 229 -0.06 2.22 -20.47
C ASN A 229 -0.54 1.29 -19.34
N HIS A 230 -0.91 0.05 -19.65
CA HIS A 230 -1.40 -0.92 -18.70
C HIS A 230 -0.27 -1.40 -17.77
N GLU A 231 0.88 -1.76 -18.34
CA GLU A 231 2.07 -2.16 -17.60
C GLU A 231 2.56 -1.04 -16.68
N ARG A 232 2.54 0.22 -17.14
CA ARG A 232 2.84 1.37 -16.27
C ARG A 232 1.91 1.48 -15.09
N LEU A 233 0.61 1.26 -15.31
CA LEU A 233 -0.38 1.32 -14.25
C LEU A 233 -0.15 0.19 -13.23
N LEU A 234 0.06 -1.04 -13.68
CA LEU A 234 0.34 -2.18 -12.79
C LEU A 234 1.60 -1.96 -11.94
N ASN A 235 2.65 -1.42 -12.55
CA ASN A 235 3.88 -1.09 -11.83
C ASN A 235 3.68 0.05 -10.82
N ALA A 236 2.98 1.11 -11.21
CA ALA A 236 2.67 2.21 -10.30
C ALA A 236 1.77 1.77 -9.13
N TYR A 237 0.82 0.85 -9.39
CA TYR A 237 -0.03 0.23 -8.39
C TYR A 237 0.78 -0.60 -7.40
N SER A 238 1.69 -1.43 -7.91
CA SER A 238 2.58 -2.25 -7.08
C SER A 238 3.44 -1.38 -6.16
N MET A 239 3.95 -0.26 -6.69
CA MET A 239 4.68 0.74 -5.87
C MET A 239 3.78 1.36 -4.81
N ALA A 240 2.58 1.80 -5.17
CA ALA A 240 1.65 2.41 -4.22
C ALA A 240 1.24 1.44 -3.09
N MET A 241 0.97 0.18 -3.41
CA MET A 241 0.65 -0.84 -2.41
C MET A 241 1.81 -1.15 -1.46
N ALA A 242 3.05 -1.10 -1.94
CA ALA A 242 4.22 -1.37 -1.10
C ALA A 242 4.40 -0.32 0.02
N TYR A 243 3.90 0.90 -0.17
CA TYR A 243 4.11 2.01 0.78
C TYR A 243 2.84 2.50 1.47
N ALA A 244 1.67 2.18 0.94
CA ALA A 244 0.40 2.65 1.48
C ALA A 244 -0.23 1.69 2.50
N ILE A 245 0.52 0.74 3.06
CA ILE A 245 0.04 -0.07 4.20
C ILE A 245 0.17 0.82 5.44
N PRO A 246 -0.91 1.50 5.88
CA PRO A 246 -0.87 2.41 7.00
C PRO A 246 -0.79 1.63 8.30
N ALA A 247 -0.53 2.35 9.38
CA ALA A 247 -0.45 1.82 10.73
C ALA A 247 -1.83 1.45 11.33
N TYR A 248 -2.63 0.65 10.62
CA TYR A 248 -3.94 0.17 11.09
C TYR A 248 -3.86 -0.61 12.41
N GLN A 249 -2.69 -1.18 12.70
CA GLN A 249 -2.43 -1.85 13.97
C GLN A 249 -2.72 -0.95 15.18
N TYR A 250 -2.42 0.34 15.10
CA TYR A 250 -2.66 1.29 16.19
C TYR A 250 -4.15 1.54 16.40
N LEU A 251 -4.92 1.63 15.31
CA LEU A 251 -6.37 1.74 15.37
C LEU A 251 -7.00 0.50 15.98
N ASP A 252 -6.56 -0.69 15.61
CA ASP A 252 -7.12 -1.90 16.20
C ASP A 252 -6.80 -2.03 17.71
N GLN A 253 -5.56 -1.69 18.07
CA GLN A 253 -5.11 -1.73 19.47
C GLN A 253 -5.86 -0.74 20.35
N ALA A 254 -5.94 0.52 19.93
CA ALA A 254 -6.49 1.59 20.76
C ALA A 254 -8.00 1.80 20.57
N CYS A 255 -8.58 1.44 19.43
CA CYS A 255 -10.03 1.51 19.18
C CYS A 255 -10.73 0.15 19.26
N GLY A 256 -10.06 -0.87 19.81
CA GLY A 256 -10.60 -2.23 19.92
C GLY A 256 -11.67 -2.42 21.00
N ALA A 257 -11.94 -3.68 21.33
CA ALA A 257 -12.96 -4.08 22.31
C ALA A 257 -12.73 -3.57 23.75
N ALA A 258 -11.48 -3.24 24.09
CA ALA A 258 -11.08 -2.84 25.45
C ALA A 258 -11.36 -1.36 25.78
N VAL A 259 -11.81 -0.56 24.81
CA VAL A 259 -12.07 0.87 25.02
C VAL A 259 -13.23 1.10 25.98
N THR A 260 -12.98 1.92 27.01
CA THR A 260 -13.95 2.29 28.03
C THR A 260 -15.12 3.07 27.39
N PRO A 261 -16.38 2.62 27.57
CA PRO A 261 -17.54 3.35 27.06
C PRO A 261 -17.66 4.75 27.65
N GLY A 262 -17.96 5.75 26.80
CA GLY A 262 -18.09 7.17 27.14
C GLY A 262 -16.75 7.90 27.37
N SER A 263 -15.61 7.24 27.16
CA SER A 263 -14.30 7.88 27.27
C SER A 263 -14.03 8.83 26.11
N GLU A 264 -13.11 9.78 26.32
CA GLU A 264 -12.65 10.69 25.27
C GLU A 264 -12.03 9.92 24.09
N LEU A 265 -11.23 8.89 24.40
CA LEU A 265 -10.67 7.99 23.40
C LEU A 265 -11.76 7.27 22.59
N GLU A 266 -12.87 6.86 23.21
CA GLU A 266 -13.98 6.26 22.46
C GLU A 266 -14.55 7.22 21.42
N LEU A 267 -14.83 8.47 21.81
CA LEU A 267 -15.38 9.48 20.93
C LEU A 267 -14.42 9.82 19.78
N ALA A 268 -13.12 9.90 20.08
CA ALA A 268 -12.10 10.12 19.07
C ALA A 268 -11.99 8.93 18.10
N CYS A 269 -12.02 7.70 18.62
CA CYS A 269 -12.09 6.49 17.81
C CYS A 269 -13.32 6.49 16.91
N ASP A 270 -14.52 6.82 17.42
CA ASP A 270 -15.73 6.85 16.61
C ASP A 270 -15.63 7.86 15.45
N ARG A 271 -15.12 9.07 15.73
CA ARG A 271 -14.86 10.09 14.70
C ARG A 271 -13.88 9.59 13.63
N VAL A 272 -12.75 9.02 14.04
CA VAL A 272 -11.72 8.52 13.11
C VAL A 272 -12.26 7.37 12.26
N LEU A 273 -13.01 6.45 12.87
CA LEU A 273 -13.64 5.35 12.16
C LEU A 273 -14.76 5.83 11.21
N ASP A 274 -15.46 6.91 11.54
CA ASP A 274 -16.48 7.53 10.66
C ASP A 274 -15.81 8.16 9.44
N ASP A 275 -14.76 8.95 9.66
CA ASP A 275 -13.99 9.55 8.57
C ASP A 275 -13.41 8.49 7.63
N MET A 276 -12.85 7.40 8.17
CA MET A 276 -12.34 6.29 7.35
C MET A 276 -13.43 5.58 6.54
N ALA A 277 -14.64 5.43 7.11
CA ALA A 277 -15.75 4.77 6.44
C ALA A 277 -16.30 5.63 5.29
N GLU A 278 -16.34 6.95 5.47
CA GLU A 278 -16.89 7.90 4.49
C GLU A 278 -15.87 8.33 3.44
N HIS A 279 -14.63 8.61 3.86
CA HIS A 279 -13.58 9.24 3.06
C HIS A 279 -12.34 8.38 2.85
N GLY A 280 -12.37 7.10 3.24
CA GLY A 280 -11.22 6.21 3.11
C GLY A 280 -10.72 6.09 1.67
N ASP A 281 -9.42 6.33 1.46
CA ASP A 281 -8.76 6.32 0.14
C ASP A 281 -8.64 4.93 -0.48
N THR A 282 -8.73 3.87 0.31
CA THR A 282 -8.57 2.46 -0.10
C THR A 282 -9.77 1.62 0.34
N ALA A 283 -10.00 0.48 -0.32
CA ALA A 283 -10.99 -0.48 0.11
C ALA A 283 -10.70 -0.96 1.54
N LEU A 284 -9.43 -1.12 1.90
CA LEU A 284 -9.04 -1.52 3.25
C LEU A 284 -9.37 -0.45 4.29
N THR A 285 -9.10 0.84 4.03
CA THR A 285 -9.50 1.94 4.93
C THR A 285 -11.02 2.00 5.13
N GLN A 286 -11.82 1.65 4.11
CA GLN A 286 -13.28 1.68 4.21
C GLN A 286 -13.86 0.44 4.93
N LEU A 287 -13.21 -0.71 4.83
CA LEU A 287 -13.67 -1.97 5.44
C LEU A 287 -13.26 -2.12 6.91
N MET A 288 -12.13 -1.52 7.30
CA MET A 288 -11.58 -1.63 8.65
C MET A 288 -12.55 -1.08 9.73
N PRO A 289 -13.18 0.10 9.57
CA PRO A 289 -14.10 0.65 10.55
C PRO A 289 -15.25 -0.28 10.93
N SER A 290 -15.88 -0.90 9.95
CA SER A 290 -16.94 -1.88 10.18
C SER A 290 -16.46 -3.09 10.97
N SER A 291 -15.22 -3.54 10.74
CA SER A 291 -14.61 -4.65 11.49
C SER A 291 -14.34 -4.29 12.96
N VAL A 292 -13.79 -3.09 13.22
CA VAL A 292 -13.55 -2.60 14.59
C VAL A 292 -14.86 -2.38 15.33
N ARG A 293 -15.85 -1.77 14.68
CA ARG A 293 -17.18 -1.53 15.25
C ARG A 293 -17.94 -2.82 15.55
N ALA A 294 -17.85 -3.82 14.68
CA ALA A 294 -18.44 -5.13 14.92
C ALA A 294 -17.85 -5.78 16.17
N ARG A 295 -16.52 -5.77 16.32
CA ARG A 295 -15.84 -6.31 17.51
C ARG A 295 -16.21 -5.56 18.79
N ARG A 296 -16.24 -4.22 18.76
CA ARG A 296 -16.69 -3.39 19.90
C ARG A 296 -18.13 -3.69 20.29
N ALA A 297 -19.04 -3.79 19.33
CA ALA A 297 -20.43 -4.12 19.57
C ALA A 297 -20.59 -5.53 20.18
N SER A 298 -19.88 -6.53 19.63
CA SER A 298 -19.91 -7.90 20.15
C SER A 298 -19.37 -7.98 21.58
N ALA A 299 -18.25 -7.31 21.88
CA ALA A 299 -17.68 -7.27 23.23
C ALA A 299 -18.64 -6.64 24.28
N ARG A 300 -19.62 -5.86 23.83
CA ARG A 300 -20.66 -5.23 24.66
C ARG A 300 -21.98 -6.01 24.68
N GLY A 301 -22.03 -7.20 24.06
CA GLY A 301 -23.25 -7.99 23.94
C GLY A 301 -24.31 -7.37 23.02
N LEU A 302 -23.90 -6.50 22.08
CA LEU A 302 -24.78 -5.84 21.12
C LEU A 302 -24.82 -6.61 19.79
N ASP A 303 -25.20 -7.89 19.83
CA ASP A 303 -25.06 -8.82 18.71
C ASP A 303 -25.75 -8.35 17.42
N ARG A 304 -26.96 -7.76 17.52
CA ARG A 304 -27.66 -7.19 16.36
C ARG A 304 -26.82 -6.09 15.70
N ARG A 305 -26.20 -5.24 16.50
CA ARG A 305 -25.39 -4.12 15.98
C ARG A 305 -24.07 -4.63 15.38
N ALA A 306 -23.47 -5.66 15.99
CA ALA A 306 -22.30 -6.33 15.43
C ALA A 306 -22.61 -6.94 14.05
N ALA A 307 -23.75 -7.61 13.90
CA ALA A 307 -24.21 -8.19 12.65
C ALA A 307 -24.47 -7.13 11.56
N GLU A 308 -25.02 -5.96 11.93
CA GLU A 308 -25.21 -4.84 10.99
C GLU A 308 -23.88 -4.34 10.40
N PHE A 309 -22.86 -4.15 11.23
CA PHE A 309 -21.54 -3.74 10.77
C PHE A 309 -20.86 -4.80 9.90
N GLU A 310 -21.02 -6.09 10.23
CA GLU A 310 -20.51 -7.17 9.39
C GLU A 310 -21.20 -7.21 8.02
N ALA A 311 -22.52 -7.03 7.98
CA ALA A 311 -23.28 -6.96 6.73
C ALA A 311 -22.91 -5.73 5.89
N GLU A 312 -22.62 -4.58 6.52
CA GLU A 312 -22.07 -3.41 5.85
C GLU A 312 -20.71 -3.69 5.22
N LYS A 313 -19.79 -4.29 5.98
CA LYS A 313 -18.46 -4.72 5.47
C LYS A 313 -18.60 -5.64 4.26
N GLN A 314 -19.48 -6.63 4.33
CA GLN A 314 -19.73 -7.57 3.23
C GLN A 314 -20.27 -6.87 1.97
N ARG A 315 -21.20 -5.91 2.12
CA ARG A 315 -21.73 -5.13 1.00
C ARG A 315 -20.63 -4.27 0.34
N LEU A 316 -19.83 -3.57 1.14
CA LEU A 316 -18.70 -2.78 0.64
C LEU A 316 -17.69 -3.66 -0.11
N HIS A 317 -17.33 -4.81 0.47
CA HIS A 317 -16.41 -5.76 -0.15
C HIS A 317 -16.96 -6.31 -1.48
N ALA A 318 -18.24 -6.68 -1.54
CA ALA A 318 -18.84 -7.20 -2.76
C ALA A 318 -18.94 -6.14 -3.87
N ARG A 319 -19.27 -4.89 -3.50
CA ARG A 319 -19.25 -3.75 -4.42
C ARG A 319 -17.86 -3.49 -4.99
N ALA A 320 -16.84 -3.45 -4.14
CA ALA A 320 -15.45 -3.29 -4.57
C ALA A 320 -14.95 -4.47 -5.42
N SER A 321 -15.30 -5.71 -5.05
CA SER A 321 -14.92 -6.92 -5.80
C SER A 321 -15.53 -6.96 -7.20
N CYS A 322 -16.80 -6.56 -7.34
CA CYS A 322 -17.47 -6.43 -8.64
C CYS A 322 -16.73 -5.43 -9.54
N ALA A 323 -16.38 -4.25 -9.01
CA ALA A 323 -15.65 -3.27 -9.80
C ALA A 323 -14.25 -3.76 -10.16
N ALA A 324 -13.52 -4.36 -9.21
CA ALA A 324 -12.17 -4.87 -9.42
C ALA A 324 -12.11 -5.97 -10.50
N SER A 325 -13.07 -6.89 -10.55
CA SER A 325 -13.09 -7.97 -11.55
C SER A 325 -13.26 -7.49 -12.99
N GLU A 326 -13.85 -6.30 -13.16
CA GLU A 326 -14.12 -5.72 -14.48
C GLU A 326 -13.02 -4.74 -14.92
N ILE A 327 -12.35 -4.12 -13.95
CA ILE A 327 -11.36 -3.06 -14.20
C ILE A 327 -10.15 -3.54 -14.99
N GLU A 328 -9.65 -4.76 -14.72
CA GLU A 328 -8.47 -5.29 -15.42
C GLU A 328 -8.71 -5.34 -16.93
N ALA A 329 -9.79 -5.99 -17.36
CA ALA A 329 -10.16 -6.11 -18.76
C ALA A 329 -10.42 -4.74 -19.42
N LEU A 330 -11.00 -3.80 -18.67
CA LEU A 330 -11.26 -2.45 -19.16
C LEU A 330 -9.98 -1.63 -19.34
N LEU A 331 -8.96 -1.87 -18.53
CA LEU A 331 -7.72 -1.11 -18.53
C LEU A 331 -6.63 -1.69 -19.44
N GLU A 332 -6.62 -2.99 -19.68
CA GLU A 332 -5.67 -3.66 -20.59
C GLU A 332 -5.75 -3.07 -22.01
N ALA A 333 -6.96 -2.85 -22.52
CA ALA A 333 -7.18 -2.26 -23.85
C ALA A 333 -7.28 -0.72 -23.86
N SER A 334 -7.00 -0.05 -22.73
CA SER A 334 -7.29 1.37 -22.57
C SER A 334 -6.18 2.29 -23.08
N SER A 335 -6.61 3.42 -23.66
CA SER A 335 -5.69 4.52 -23.98
C SER A 335 -5.12 5.16 -22.69
N GLY A 336 -3.98 5.84 -22.79
CA GLY A 336 -3.42 6.60 -21.67
C GLY A 336 -4.36 7.69 -21.14
N SER A 337 -5.22 8.27 -21.99
CA SER A 337 -6.24 9.22 -21.53
C SER A 337 -7.33 8.57 -20.67
N THR A 338 -7.69 7.32 -21.00
CA THR A 338 -8.64 6.52 -20.25
C THR A 338 -8.09 6.14 -18.88
N ILE A 339 -6.81 5.73 -18.82
CA ILE A 339 -6.12 5.46 -17.55
C ILE A 339 -6.00 6.73 -16.70
N ARG A 340 -5.67 7.89 -17.29
CA ARG A 340 -5.64 9.15 -16.55
C ARG A 340 -6.99 9.53 -15.96
N ARG A 341 -8.09 9.26 -16.68
CA ARG A 341 -9.43 9.45 -16.15
C ARG A 341 -9.73 8.50 -14.99
N TYR A 342 -9.30 7.24 -15.10
CA TYR A 342 -9.40 6.28 -13.99
C TYR A 342 -8.64 6.77 -12.75
N LEU A 343 -7.38 7.15 -12.90
CA LEU A 343 -6.55 7.70 -11.82
C LEU A 343 -7.17 8.94 -11.17
N ALA A 344 -7.75 9.84 -11.97
CA ALA A 344 -8.46 11.01 -11.45
C ALA A 344 -9.66 10.63 -10.57
N LEU A 345 -10.43 9.61 -10.95
CA LEU A 345 -11.53 9.11 -10.12
C LEU A 345 -11.03 8.51 -8.80
N LEU A 346 -9.90 7.79 -8.81
CA LEU A 346 -9.29 7.27 -7.59
C LEU A 346 -8.83 8.40 -6.66
N VAL A 347 -8.27 9.48 -7.20
CA VAL A 347 -7.84 10.64 -6.41
C VAL A 347 -9.04 11.41 -5.83
N GLU A 348 -10.14 11.52 -6.59
CA GLU A 348 -11.32 12.29 -6.17
C GLU A 348 -12.21 11.54 -5.19
N HIS A 349 -12.32 10.21 -5.32
CA HIS A 349 -13.30 9.41 -4.61
C HIS A 349 -12.72 8.25 -3.78
N GLY A 350 -11.40 8.07 -3.78
CA GLY A 350 -10.76 6.89 -3.22
C GLY A 350 -10.92 5.66 -4.12
N GLU A 351 -10.29 4.56 -3.71
CA GLU A 351 -10.17 3.32 -4.48
C GLU A 351 -11.53 2.72 -4.82
N SER A 352 -12.32 2.32 -3.80
CA SER A 352 -13.57 1.60 -4.02
C SER A 352 -14.57 2.38 -4.88
N GLU A 353 -14.82 3.64 -4.54
CA GLU A 353 -15.81 4.47 -5.22
C GLU A 353 -15.30 4.94 -6.59
N GLY A 354 -14.00 5.24 -6.71
CA GLY A 354 -13.37 5.56 -7.99
C GLY A 354 -13.43 4.39 -8.98
N MET A 355 -13.18 3.17 -8.49
CA MET A 355 -13.35 1.93 -9.25
C MET A 355 -14.79 1.74 -9.71
N VAL A 356 -15.76 1.86 -8.80
CA VAL A 356 -17.19 1.70 -9.11
C VAL A 356 -17.65 2.70 -10.16
N ARG A 357 -17.33 3.99 -9.99
CA ARG A 357 -17.67 5.04 -10.96
C ARG A 357 -17.07 4.80 -12.34
N PHE A 358 -15.86 4.23 -12.38
CA PHE A 358 -15.19 3.93 -13.63
C PHE A 358 -15.90 2.81 -14.40
N VAL A 359 -16.37 1.76 -13.72
CA VAL A 359 -17.10 0.65 -14.36
C VAL A 359 -18.55 1.01 -14.68
N GLU A 360 -19.22 1.77 -13.81
CA GLU A 360 -20.58 2.28 -14.03
C GLU A 360 -20.67 3.20 -15.25
N ALA A 361 -19.63 4.02 -15.47
CA ALA A 361 -19.50 4.84 -16.69
C ALA A 361 -19.44 4.01 -17.99
N ARG A 362 -19.35 2.67 -17.90
CA ARG A 362 -19.33 1.71 -19.01
C ARG A 362 -20.54 0.76 -18.99
N GLY A 363 -21.53 1.03 -18.15
CA GLY A 363 -22.77 0.26 -18.09
C GLY A 363 -22.69 -1.01 -17.23
N ILE A 364 -21.66 -1.14 -16.40
CA ILE A 364 -21.55 -2.23 -15.42
C ILE A 364 -22.11 -1.73 -14.08
N ASP A 365 -23.20 -2.32 -13.62
CA ASP A 365 -23.83 -1.97 -12.35
C ASP A 365 -23.26 -2.80 -11.20
N CYS A 366 -22.45 -2.18 -10.34
CA CYS A 366 -21.93 -2.78 -9.11
C CYS A 366 -22.65 -2.28 -7.85
N SER A 367 -23.76 -1.54 -7.98
CA SER A 367 -24.50 -0.96 -6.85
C SER A 367 -25.31 -1.99 -6.05
N ALA A 368 -25.64 -3.13 -6.67
CA ALA A 368 -26.40 -4.22 -6.07
C ALA A 368 -25.77 -5.60 -6.40
N PRO A 369 -24.61 -5.96 -5.82
CA PRO A 369 -24.08 -7.30 -5.98
C PRO A 369 -25.15 -8.31 -5.51
N ALA A 370 -25.43 -9.33 -6.33
CA ALA A 370 -26.47 -10.33 -6.05
C ALA A 370 -26.37 -10.83 -4.60
N ASP A 371 -27.53 -11.00 -3.94
CA ASP A 371 -27.62 -11.35 -2.52
C ASP A 371 -26.55 -12.37 -2.10
N LEU A 372 -25.61 -11.91 -1.27
CA LEU A 372 -24.57 -12.76 -0.64
C LEU A 372 -25.17 -13.82 0.32
N ALA A 373 -26.51 -13.88 0.41
CA ALA A 373 -27.28 -14.77 1.26
C ALA A 373 -27.72 -16.08 0.58
N ALA A 374 -27.29 -16.38 -0.64
CA ALA A 374 -27.52 -17.69 -1.25
C ALA A 374 -26.32 -18.62 -0.99
N PRO A 375 -26.35 -19.49 0.04
CA PRO A 375 -25.41 -20.60 0.11
C PRO A 375 -25.68 -21.54 -1.08
N ASN A 376 -24.70 -21.71 -1.95
CA ASN A 376 -24.65 -22.83 -2.88
C ASN A 376 -23.98 -24.03 -2.22
#